data_AF-A0A2N6E7H4-F1
#
_entry.id   AF-A0A2N6E7H4-F1
#
_cell.length_a   1.000
_cell.length_b   1.000
_cell.length_c   1.000
_cell.angle_alpha   90.00
_cell.angle_beta   90.00
_cell.angle_gamma   90.00
#
_symmetry.space_group_name_H-M   'P 1'
#
loop_
_entity.id
_entity.type
_entity.pdbx_description
1 polymer ?
#
loop_
_entity_poly.entity_id
_entity_poly.type
_entity_poly.pdbx_seq_one_letter_code
_entity_poly.pdbx_strand_id
1 'polypeptide(L)'
;MVAALLLAGCANHLPEETVASHKVNRVPVSRQLNLSLDQGQVLSRDMLRVKATETNTIQIQELTNTQVYEAFTPYQVLREVYELPFGVISIVGGVVINVVDVALLGLLPNSFTDGALSAGFAGINPFLNIESASRKKLELASQMEEVQDQRIESIETALAGQPLQVTSMGVPHRVELNERGEANICLFDLFDVLPLSRELVFSVEVDDARAEEATTVSRQLTASIYQAQKILARHGREGGEREEIGVTEAARDILALSGLGFEHASQSLEEQLMRGMTPARQQQLMGALIEPAELDRIAPSPAAATAVAEASGEIEVEPGSAVPAASEPVPERTGPEAVDAEQGLGEEAGASAEASGGTADSTL
;
A
#
# COMPACT_ATOMS: atom_id res chain seq x y z
N MET A 1 10.14 -77.57 -11.53
CA MET A 1 9.17 -76.47 -11.36
C MET A 1 9.47 -75.55 -10.15
N VAL A 2 10.49 -75.84 -9.32
CA VAL A 2 10.91 -74.98 -8.18
C VAL A 2 12.03 -74.00 -8.55
N ALA A 3 12.79 -74.26 -9.62
CA ALA A 3 13.92 -73.43 -10.06
C ALA A 3 13.52 -72.06 -10.65
N ALA A 4 12.27 -71.89 -11.11
CA ALA A 4 11.81 -70.61 -11.68
C ALA A 4 11.38 -69.58 -10.62
N LEU A 5 11.09 -70.03 -9.39
CA LEU A 5 10.63 -69.16 -8.30
C LEU A 5 11.79 -68.52 -7.51
N LEU A 6 13.02 -69.02 -7.64
CA LEU A 6 14.21 -68.45 -7.00
C LEU A 6 14.90 -67.35 -7.82
N LEU A 7 14.47 -67.12 -9.06
CA LEU A 7 14.96 -66.04 -9.93
C LEU A 7 14.13 -64.75 -9.81
N ALA A 8 13.05 -64.76 -9.04
CA ALA A 8 12.31 -63.55 -8.67
C ALA A 8 12.98 -62.88 -7.45
N GLY A 9 14.24 -62.49 -7.62
CA GLY A 9 14.93 -61.61 -6.67
C GLY A 9 14.29 -60.23 -6.72
N CYS A 10 14.05 -59.64 -5.55
CA CYS A 10 13.44 -58.33 -5.38
C CYS A 10 14.10 -57.30 -6.31
N ALA A 11 13.28 -56.65 -7.14
CA ALA A 11 13.72 -55.52 -7.95
C ALA A 11 14.40 -54.49 -7.03
N ASN A 12 15.59 -54.05 -7.43
CA ASN A 12 16.38 -53.05 -6.74
C ASN A 12 15.66 -51.69 -6.81
N HIS A 13 14.69 -51.46 -5.92
CA HIS A 13 14.04 -50.16 -5.79
C HIS A 13 15.05 -49.19 -5.20
N LEU A 14 15.50 -48.24 -6.02
CA LEU A 14 16.30 -47.14 -5.53
C LEU A 14 15.45 -46.31 -4.56
N PRO A 15 16.02 -45.80 -3.46
CA PRO A 15 15.27 -44.98 -2.52
C PRO A 15 14.75 -43.73 -3.22
N GLU A 16 13.47 -43.44 -3.02
CA GLU A 16 12.85 -42.18 -3.42
C GLU A 16 13.43 -41.03 -2.59
N GLU A 17 13.69 -39.89 -3.23
CA GLU A 17 14.12 -38.67 -2.54
C GLU A 17 12.96 -37.67 -2.52
N THR A 18 12.54 -37.28 -1.33
CA THR A 18 11.50 -36.26 -1.14
C THR A 18 12.14 -34.94 -0.74
N VAL A 19 11.90 -33.90 -1.55
CA VAL A 19 12.37 -32.54 -1.30
C VAL A 19 11.15 -31.68 -1.01
N ALA A 20 11.02 -31.26 0.24
CA ALA A 20 10.03 -30.26 0.64
C ALA A 20 10.66 -28.87 0.55
N SER A 21 10.03 -27.98 -0.20
CA SER A 21 10.43 -26.58 -0.33
C SER A 21 9.29 -25.65 0.07
N HIS A 22 9.64 -24.56 0.74
CA HIS A 22 8.67 -23.56 1.18
C HIS A 22 8.63 -22.40 0.17
N LYS A 23 7.45 -22.08 -0.34
CA LYS A 23 7.22 -21.00 -1.31
C LYS A 23 6.18 -20.04 -0.76
N VAL A 24 6.47 -18.74 -0.83
CA VAL A 24 5.52 -17.69 -0.44
C VAL A 24 5.01 -17.02 -1.70
N ASN A 25 3.71 -17.10 -1.94
CA ASN A 25 3.05 -16.39 -3.03
C ASN A 25 2.35 -15.13 -2.47
N ARG A 26 2.43 -14.03 -3.23
CA ARG A 26 1.79 -12.75 -2.87
C ARG A 26 0.89 -12.33 -4.00
N VAL A 27 -0.41 -12.28 -3.74
CA VAL A 27 -1.43 -11.91 -4.73
C VAL A 27 -2.05 -10.58 -4.31
N PRO A 28 -1.94 -9.51 -5.11
CA PRO A 28 -2.62 -8.25 -4.81
C PRO A 28 -4.13 -8.46 -4.89
N VAL A 29 -4.87 -8.05 -3.85
CA VAL A 29 -6.33 -8.21 -3.76
C VAL A 29 -7.02 -6.91 -4.11
N SER A 30 -6.62 -5.82 -3.46
CA SER A 30 -7.21 -4.51 -3.68
C SER A 30 -6.21 -3.39 -3.42
N ARG A 31 -6.47 -2.28 -4.08
CA ARG A 31 -5.74 -1.02 -3.96
C ARG A 31 -6.77 0.07 -3.68
N GLN A 32 -6.58 0.84 -2.61
CA GLN A 32 -7.48 1.92 -2.23
C GLN A 32 -6.68 3.16 -1.87
N LEU A 33 -7.11 4.32 -2.38
CA LEU A 33 -6.57 5.61 -1.97
C LEU A 33 -7.41 6.16 -0.81
N ASN A 34 -6.75 6.77 0.16
CA ASN A 34 -7.38 7.38 1.31
C ASN A 34 -6.89 8.82 1.43
N LEU A 35 -7.84 9.73 1.69
CA LEU A 35 -7.57 11.12 2.04
C LEU A 35 -8.07 11.36 3.46
N SER A 36 -7.25 12.03 4.25
CA SER A 36 -7.61 12.42 5.61
C SER A 36 -7.25 13.88 5.85
N LEU A 37 -8.20 14.60 6.41
CA LEU A 37 -8.07 15.99 6.82
C LEU A 37 -7.80 16.04 8.33
N ASP A 38 -6.88 16.89 8.77
CA ASP A 38 -6.56 17.06 10.20
C ASP A 38 -7.68 17.76 10.99
N GLN A 39 -8.45 18.57 10.28
CA GLN A 39 -9.70 19.16 10.74
C GLN A 39 -10.82 18.33 10.14
N GLY A 40 -11.84 18.00 10.94
CA GLY A 40 -12.96 17.19 10.46
C GLY A 40 -13.75 17.87 9.33
N GLN A 41 -15.02 17.52 9.20
CA GLN A 41 -15.85 17.98 8.08
C GLN A 41 -16.08 19.51 8.02
N VAL A 42 -15.76 20.26 9.09
CA VAL A 42 -15.87 21.72 9.13
C VAL A 42 -14.53 22.36 9.51
N LEU A 43 -13.99 23.17 8.61
CA LEU A 43 -12.73 23.91 8.79
C LEU A 43 -12.97 25.21 9.55
N SER A 44 -12.29 25.36 10.68
CA SER A 44 -12.38 26.53 11.55
C SER A 44 -11.10 27.35 11.59
N ARG A 45 -9.98 26.79 11.13
CA ARG A 45 -8.67 27.45 11.08
C ARG A 45 -8.19 27.56 9.65
N ASP A 46 -7.34 28.55 9.44
CA ASP A 46 -6.75 28.88 8.14
C ASP A 46 -5.74 27.81 7.65
N MET A 47 -4.97 27.23 8.57
CA MET A 47 -4.02 26.17 8.26
C MET A 47 -4.71 24.81 8.29
N LEU A 48 -4.64 24.08 7.18
CA LEU A 48 -5.19 22.74 7.00
C LEU A 48 -4.07 21.76 6.64
N ARG A 49 -4.04 20.59 7.28
CA ARG A 49 -3.13 19.50 6.88
C ARG A 49 -3.93 18.38 6.24
N VAL A 50 -3.58 18.06 5.00
CA VAL A 50 -4.17 16.96 4.24
C VAL A 50 -3.14 15.85 4.14
N LYS A 51 -3.53 14.62 4.46
CA LYS A 51 -2.69 13.41 4.31
C LYS A 51 -3.34 12.45 3.33
N ALA A 52 -2.57 12.04 2.34
CA ALA A 52 -2.97 11.10 1.30
C ALA A 52 -2.15 9.82 1.38
N THR A 53 -2.84 8.68 1.50
CA THR A 53 -2.22 7.36 1.64
C THR A 53 -2.86 6.35 0.69
N GLU A 54 -2.09 5.34 0.34
CA GLU A 54 -2.52 4.22 -0.47
C GLU A 54 -2.48 2.96 0.38
N THR A 55 -3.61 2.28 0.50
CA THR A 55 -3.73 1.00 1.18
C THR A 55 -3.78 -0.11 0.15
N ASN A 56 -2.73 -0.93 0.13
CA ASN A 56 -2.63 -2.13 -0.70
C ASN A 56 -2.92 -3.36 0.15
N THR A 57 -4.00 -4.06 -0.16
CA THR A 57 -4.36 -5.33 0.48
C THR A 57 -3.80 -6.47 -0.36
N ILE A 58 -2.97 -7.30 0.27
CA ILE A 58 -2.25 -8.41 -0.36
C ILE A 58 -2.61 -9.69 0.38
N GLN A 59 -2.99 -10.72 -0.38
CA GLN A 59 -3.15 -12.07 0.14
C GLN A 59 -1.81 -12.80 0.04
N ILE A 60 -1.30 -13.24 1.19
CA ILE A 60 -0.09 -14.04 1.30
C ILE A 60 -0.51 -15.50 1.45
N GLN A 61 0.00 -16.35 0.57
CA GLN A 61 -0.22 -17.80 0.61
C GLN A 61 1.12 -18.48 0.85
N GLU A 62 1.21 -19.25 1.93
CA GLU A 62 2.36 -20.08 2.24
C GLU A 62 2.10 -21.48 1.67
N LEU A 63 2.95 -21.89 0.74
CA LEU A 63 2.83 -23.13 -0.02
C LEU A 63 4.00 -24.04 0.37
N THR A 64 3.68 -25.27 0.73
CA THR A 64 4.68 -26.34 0.82
C THR A 64 4.64 -27.12 -0.48
N ASN A 65 5.72 -27.02 -1.25
CA ASN A 65 5.89 -27.79 -2.47
C ASN A 65 6.73 -29.03 -2.14
N THR A 66 6.09 -30.19 -2.19
CA THR A 66 6.74 -31.48 -2.00
C THR A 66 6.99 -32.09 -3.36
N GLN A 67 8.26 -32.21 -3.71
CA GLN A 67 8.73 -32.87 -4.93
C GLN A 67 9.23 -34.26 -4.56
N VAL A 68 8.66 -35.28 -5.19
CA VAL A 68 9.11 -36.66 -5.06
C VAL A 68 9.92 -37.00 -6.29
N TYR A 69 11.18 -37.35 -6.08
CA TYR A 69 12.09 -37.78 -7.12
C TYR A 69 12.27 -39.29 -7.08
N GLU A 70 12.08 -39.94 -8.22
CA GLU A 70 12.43 -41.34 -8.40
C GLU A 70 13.87 -41.40 -8.93
N ALA A 71 14.72 -42.10 -8.18
CA ALA A 71 16.09 -42.34 -8.60
C ALA A 71 16.10 -43.50 -9.60
N PHE A 72 16.72 -43.31 -10.76
CA PHE A 72 16.95 -44.37 -11.72
C PHE A 72 18.42 -44.45 -12.14
N THR A 73 18.87 -45.66 -12.50
CA THR A 73 20.18 -45.86 -13.13
C THR A 73 19.98 -46.05 -14.63
N PRO A 74 20.32 -45.05 -15.47
CA PRO A 74 20.26 -45.24 -16.91
C PRO A 74 21.20 -46.38 -17.32
N TYR A 75 20.75 -47.25 -18.23
CA TYR A 75 21.51 -48.36 -18.85
C TYR A 75 21.60 -49.69 -18.10
N GLN A 76 20.64 -50.05 -17.24
CA GLN A 76 20.64 -51.35 -16.54
C GLN A 76 20.83 -52.55 -17.50
N VAL A 77 20.13 -52.57 -18.64
CA VAL A 77 20.23 -53.69 -19.62
C VAL A 77 21.61 -53.75 -20.30
N LEU A 78 22.14 -52.61 -20.76
CA LEU A 78 23.45 -52.61 -21.46
C LEU A 78 24.60 -52.93 -20.50
N ARG A 79 24.40 -52.63 -19.21
CA ARG A 79 25.30 -52.98 -18.11
C ARG A 79 25.35 -54.48 -17.85
N GLU A 80 24.19 -55.11 -17.74
CA GLU A 80 24.08 -56.57 -17.59
C GLU A 80 24.85 -57.32 -18.69
N VAL A 81 24.89 -56.78 -19.92
CA VAL A 81 25.59 -57.40 -21.06
C VAL A 81 27.11 -57.47 -20.90
N TYR A 82 27.76 -56.49 -20.24
CA TYR A 82 29.22 -56.51 -20.05
C TYR A 82 29.65 -56.93 -18.64
N GLU A 83 28.81 -56.77 -17.61
CA GLU A 83 29.14 -57.17 -16.24
C GLU A 83 29.01 -58.67 -16.03
N LEU A 84 28.04 -59.33 -16.68
CA LEU A 84 27.90 -60.78 -16.64
C LEU A 84 29.15 -61.52 -17.16
N PRO A 85 29.67 -61.24 -18.37
CA PRO A 85 30.88 -61.92 -18.84
C PRO A 85 32.10 -61.58 -17.99
N PHE A 86 32.22 -60.33 -17.52
CA PHE A 86 33.31 -59.94 -16.62
C PHE A 86 33.23 -60.66 -15.26
N GLY A 87 32.03 -60.84 -14.71
CA GLY A 87 31.77 -61.60 -13.50
C GLY A 87 32.15 -63.08 -13.67
N VAL A 88 31.74 -63.69 -14.79
CA VAL A 88 32.13 -65.08 -15.14
C VAL A 88 33.65 -65.21 -15.23
N ILE A 89 34.33 -64.29 -15.92
CA ILE A 89 35.80 -64.28 -16.03
C ILE A 89 36.43 -64.12 -14.64
N SER A 90 35.87 -63.27 -13.78
CA SER A 90 36.38 -63.03 -12.44
C SER A 90 36.21 -64.24 -11.51
N ILE A 91 35.10 -64.98 -11.61
CA ILE A 91 34.94 -66.25 -10.88
C ILE A 91 35.96 -67.29 -11.37
N VAL A 92 36.08 -67.48 -12.69
CA VAL A 92 37.05 -68.44 -13.25
C VAL A 92 38.46 -68.06 -12.85
N GLY A 93 38.82 -66.78 -12.94
CA GLY A 93 40.10 -66.26 -12.47
C GLY A 93 40.32 -66.51 -10.98
N GLY A 94 39.33 -66.22 -10.12
CA GLY A 94 39.39 -66.47 -8.68
C GLY A 94 39.60 -67.96 -8.34
N VAL A 95 38.91 -68.86 -9.04
CA VAL A 95 39.09 -70.32 -8.89
C VAL A 95 40.49 -70.75 -9.34
N VAL A 96 40.99 -70.26 -10.47
CA VAL A 96 42.34 -70.57 -10.97
C VAL A 96 43.41 -70.06 -10.02
N ILE A 97 43.28 -68.82 -9.53
CA ILE A 97 44.21 -68.23 -8.57
C ILE A 97 44.20 -69.02 -7.26
N ASN A 98 43.04 -69.47 -6.78
CA ASN A 98 42.93 -70.31 -5.58
C ASN A 98 43.62 -71.68 -5.76
N VAL A 99 43.45 -72.33 -6.91
CA VAL A 99 44.16 -73.59 -7.23
C VAL A 99 45.68 -73.39 -7.29
N VAL A 100 46.14 -72.28 -7.87
CA VAL A 100 47.57 -71.91 -7.91
C VAL A 100 48.09 -71.62 -6.51
N ASP A 101 47.32 -70.94 -5.66
CA ASP A 101 47.70 -70.65 -4.28
C ASP A 101 47.83 -71.91 -3.42
N VAL A 102 46.90 -72.87 -3.58
CA VAL A 102 46.99 -74.20 -2.95
C VAL A 102 48.27 -74.93 -3.40
N ALA A 103 48.65 -74.82 -4.68
CA ALA A 103 49.89 -75.40 -5.20
C ALA A 103 51.16 -74.66 -4.70
N LEU A 104 51.05 -73.36 -4.42
CA LEU A 104 52.12 -72.52 -3.85
C LEU A 104 52.14 -72.49 -2.32
N LEU A 105 51.34 -73.33 -1.64
CA LEU A 105 51.25 -73.40 -0.16
C LEU A 105 50.83 -72.09 0.52
N GLY A 106 49.99 -71.27 -0.12
CA GLY A 106 49.38 -70.09 0.52
C GLY A 106 50.24 -68.82 0.49
N LEU A 107 51.05 -68.63 -0.55
CA LEU A 107 51.90 -67.44 -0.72
C LEU A 107 51.16 -66.22 -1.27
N LEU A 108 49.90 -66.38 -1.75
CA LEU A 108 49.11 -65.28 -2.29
C LEU A 108 48.26 -64.61 -1.19
N PRO A 109 48.10 -63.27 -1.23
CA PRO A 109 47.21 -62.59 -0.30
C PRO A 109 45.73 -62.95 -0.58
N ASN A 110 45.01 -63.34 0.47
CA ASN A 110 43.58 -63.69 0.41
C ASN A 110 42.68 -62.58 -0.18
N SER A 111 43.13 -61.32 -0.15
CA SER A 111 42.38 -60.20 -0.76
C SER A 111 42.23 -60.31 -2.28
N PHE A 112 43.13 -61.03 -2.97
CA PHE A 112 43.02 -61.24 -4.42
C PHE A 112 42.00 -62.32 -4.78
N THR A 113 41.95 -63.41 -4.01
CA THR A 113 40.99 -64.51 -4.21
C THR A 113 39.59 -64.09 -3.77
N ASP A 114 39.46 -63.52 -2.57
CA ASP A 114 38.17 -63.07 -2.04
C ASP A 114 37.63 -61.88 -2.84
N GLY A 115 38.51 -60.96 -3.28
CA GLY A 115 38.15 -59.83 -4.14
C GLY A 115 37.67 -60.27 -5.52
N ALA A 116 38.36 -61.21 -6.17
CA ALA A 116 37.97 -61.73 -7.48
C ALA A 116 36.68 -62.55 -7.43
N LEU A 117 36.50 -63.37 -6.38
CA LEU A 117 35.29 -64.16 -6.19
C LEU A 117 34.10 -63.26 -5.81
N SER A 118 34.29 -62.29 -4.91
CA SER A 118 33.24 -61.33 -4.53
C SER A 118 32.81 -60.47 -5.73
N ALA A 119 33.77 -59.94 -6.49
CA ALA A 119 33.49 -59.20 -7.72
C ALA A 119 32.83 -60.08 -8.80
N GLY A 120 33.24 -61.35 -8.88
CA GLY A 120 32.64 -62.33 -9.77
C GLY A 120 31.19 -62.66 -9.44
N PHE A 121 30.88 -62.92 -8.16
CA PHE A 121 29.52 -63.18 -7.70
C PHE A 121 28.61 -61.94 -7.82
N ALA A 122 29.15 -60.74 -7.57
CA ALA A 122 28.44 -59.49 -7.78
C ALA A 122 28.14 -59.25 -9.28
N GLY A 123 29.08 -59.54 -10.17
CA GLY A 123 28.90 -59.37 -11.61
C GLY A 123 27.96 -60.39 -12.28
N ILE A 124 27.85 -61.61 -11.73
CA ILE A 124 26.95 -62.64 -12.24
C ILE A 124 25.52 -62.47 -11.72
N ASN A 125 25.32 -61.85 -10.55
CA ASN A 125 23.99 -61.62 -10.02
C ASN A 125 23.40 -60.32 -10.60
N PRO A 126 22.46 -60.39 -11.57
CA PRO A 126 21.85 -59.21 -12.18
C PRO A 126 21.05 -58.36 -11.17
N PHE A 127 20.77 -58.90 -9.98
CA PHE A 127 20.07 -58.21 -8.90
C PHE A 127 21.01 -57.59 -7.85
N LEU A 128 22.32 -57.92 -7.85
CA LEU A 128 23.32 -57.25 -7.01
C LEU A 128 23.90 -56.09 -7.81
N ASN A 129 23.22 -54.95 -7.74
CA ASN A 129 23.73 -53.71 -8.29
C ASN A 129 24.98 -53.31 -7.47
N ILE A 130 26.15 -53.19 -8.09
CA ILE A 130 27.27 -52.46 -7.47
C ILE A 130 26.80 -51.01 -7.37
N GLU A 131 26.25 -50.63 -6.23
CA GLU A 131 25.69 -49.31 -5.95
C GLU A 131 26.80 -48.26 -5.97
N SER A 132 27.11 -47.70 -7.14
CA SER A 132 27.86 -46.45 -7.17
C SER A 132 26.88 -45.30 -6.94
N ALA A 133 26.86 -44.74 -5.73
CA ALA A 133 26.06 -43.57 -5.37
C ALA A 133 26.25 -42.38 -6.34
N SER A 134 27.37 -42.35 -7.09
CA SER A 134 27.70 -41.31 -8.06
C SER A 134 26.97 -41.39 -9.41
N ARG A 135 26.11 -42.40 -9.65
CA ARG A 135 25.48 -42.62 -10.98
C ARG A 135 23.96 -42.59 -11.00
N LYS A 136 23.32 -42.21 -9.88
CA LYS A 136 21.87 -42.04 -9.81
C LYS A 136 21.47 -40.77 -10.55
N LYS A 137 20.46 -40.86 -11.42
CA LYS A 137 19.75 -39.69 -11.93
C LYS A 137 18.42 -39.59 -11.22
N LEU A 138 18.03 -38.37 -10.85
CA LEU A 138 16.73 -38.09 -10.26
C LEU A 138 15.79 -37.64 -11.36
N GLU A 139 14.64 -38.29 -11.47
CA GLU A 139 13.53 -37.85 -12.30
C GLU A 139 12.39 -37.40 -11.38
N LEU A 140 11.74 -36.29 -11.72
CA LEU A 140 10.62 -35.80 -10.94
C LEU A 140 9.41 -36.74 -11.19
N ALA A 141 9.06 -37.51 -10.18
CA ALA A 141 7.96 -38.48 -10.27
C ALA A 141 6.61 -37.82 -9.94
N SER A 142 6.57 -36.99 -8.91
CA SER A 142 5.37 -36.22 -8.58
C SER A 142 5.72 -34.89 -7.91
N GLN A 143 4.83 -33.92 -8.11
CA GLN A 143 4.88 -32.63 -7.46
C GLN A 143 3.51 -32.38 -6.83
N MET A 144 3.50 -32.11 -5.53
CA MET A 144 2.31 -31.75 -4.79
C MET A 144 2.53 -30.37 -4.17
N GLU A 145 1.57 -29.48 -4.40
CA GLU A 145 1.54 -28.16 -3.78
C GLU A 145 0.38 -28.14 -2.79
N GLU A 146 0.70 -27.91 -1.52
CA GLU A 146 -0.28 -27.78 -0.44
C GLU A 146 -0.20 -26.37 0.12
N VAL A 147 -1.35 -25.70 0.22
CA VAL A 147 -1.43 -24.38 0.88
C VAL A 147 -1.48 -24.61 2.38
N GLN A 148 -0.42 -24.25 3.09
CA GLN A 148 -0.35 -24.36 4.55
C GLN A 148 -1.11 -23.25 5.24
N ASP A 149 -0.91 -22.01 4.79
CA ASP A 149 -1.50 -20.83 5.42
C ASP A 149 -1.92 -19.80 4.38
N GLN A 150 -2.97 -19.07 4.71
CA GLN A 150 -3.46 -17.95 3.94
C GLN A 150 -3.80 -16.80 4.88
N ARG A 151 -3.15 -15.66 4.69
CA ARG A 151 -3.45 -14.43 5.44
C ARG A 151 -3.55 -13.23 4.52
N ILE A 152 -4.31 -12.24 4.98
CA ILE A 152 -4.48 -10.96 4.29
C ILE A 152 -3.71 -9.91 5.08
N GLU A 153 -2.80 -9.21 4.42
CA GLU A 153 -2.05 -8.09 4.97
C GLU A 153 -2.42 -6.80 4.22
N SER A 154 -2.58 -5.71 4.96
CA SER A 154 -2.80 -4.38 4.40
C SER A 154 -1.56 -3.52 4.64
N ILE A 155 -0.99 -3.00 3.56
CA ILE A 155 0.19 -2.14 3.59
C ILE A 155 -0.25 -0.72 3.23
N GLU A 156 -0.06 0.21 4.15
CA GLU A 156 -0.30 1.64 3.91
C GLU A 156 0.99 2.32 3.45
N THR A 157 0.93 3.00 2.31
CA THR A 157 2.04 3.72 1.69
C THR A 157 1.67 5.20 1.51
N ALA A 158 2.60 6.10 1.82
CA ALA A 158 2.38 7.53 1.60
C ALA A 158 2.43 7.88 0.11
N LEU A 159 1.49 8.71 -0.35
CA LEU A 159 1.47 9.21 -1.74
C LEU A 159 2.43 10.39 -1.91
N ALA A 160 3.72 10.11 -1.75
CA ALA A 160 4.77 11.11 -1.85
C ALA A 160 4.86 11.73 -3.26
N GLY A 161 4.93 13.06 -3.34
CA GLY A 161 5.11 13.78 -4.61
C GLY A 161 3.94 13.73 -5.58
N GLN A 162 2.80 13.15 -5.21
CA GLN A 162 1.61 13.14 -6.04
C GLN A 162 0.87 14.48 -5.96
N PRO A 163 0.23 14.93 -7.06
CA PRO A 163 -0.52 16.17 -7.08
C PRO A 163 -1.86 16.01 -6.35
N LEU A 164 -2.05 16.74 -5.26
CA LEU A 164 -3.35 16.94 -4.63
C LEU A 164 -4.11 18.03 -5.39
N GLN A 165 -5.32 17.73 -5.86
CA GLN A 165 -6.21 18.72 -6.46
C GLN A 165 -7.19 19.23 -5.42
N VAL A 166 -7.30 20.54 -5.30
CA VAL A 166 -8.26 21.23 -4.44
C VAL A 166 -9.23 21.98 -5.34
N THR A 167 -10.51 21.69 -5.23
CA THR A 167 -11.56 22.29 -6.07
C THR A 167 -12.47 23.16 -5.23
N SER A 168 -12.69 24.39 -5.69
CA SER A 168 -13.68 25.33 -5.13
C SER A 168 -14.56 25.84 -6.26
N MET A 169 -15.89 25.74 -6.12
CA MET A 169 -16.85 26.17 -7.15
C MET A 169 -16.53 25.65 -8.57
N GLY A 170 -15.99 24.44 -8.68
CA GLY A 170 -15.60 23.81 -9.94
C GLY A 170 -14.28 24.28 -10.54
N VAL A 171 -13.54 25.18 -9.87
CA VAL A 171 -12.18 25.59 -10.27
C VAL A 171 -11.17 24.72 -9.52
N PRO A 172 -10.36 23.89 -10.22
CA PRO A 172 -9.33 23.09 -9.59
C PRO A 172 -8.02 23.87 -9.43
N HIS A 173 -7.32 23.64 -8.33
CA HIS A 173 -5.96 24.12 -8.07
C HIS A 173 -5.08 22.96 -7.59
N ARG A 174 -3.83 22.92 -8.02
CA ARG A 174 -2.92 21.81 -7.72
C ARG A 174 -1.96 22.20 -6.58
N VAL A 175 -1.88 21.33 -5.58
CA VAL A 175 -0.95 21.41 -4.45
C VAL A 175 -0.08 20.15 -4.46
N GLU A 176 1.22 20.30 -4.23
CA GLU A 176 2.14 19.17 -4.19
C GLU A 176 2.19 18.55 -2.79
N LEU A 177 2.13 17.21 -2.73
CA LEU A 177 2.33 16.45 -1.50
C LEU A 177 3.82 16.29 -1.20
N ASN A 178 4.19 16.42 0.07
CA ASN A 178 5.55 16.20 0.54
C ASN A 178 5.95 14.70 0.50
N GLU A 179 7.18 14.38 0.90
CA GLU A 179 7.69 12.99 0.96
C GLU A 179 6.89 12.05 1.89
N ARG A 180 6.08 12.62 2.79
CA ARG A 180 5.21 11.86 3.71
C ARG A 180 3.77 11.75 3.19
N GLY A 181 3.49 12.19 1.97
CA GLY A 181 2.15 12.21 1.40
C GLY A 181 1.24 13.25 2.08
N GLU A 182 1.81 14.35 2.59
CA GLU A 182 1.07 15.39 3.28
C GLU A 182 1.23 16.76 2.61
N ALA A 183 0.18 17.57 2.62
CA ALA A 183 0.22 18.98 2.25
C ALA A 183 -0.28 19.85 3.40
N ASN A 184 0.48 20.89 3.74
CA ASN A 184 0.02 21.95 4.64
C ASN A 184 -0.46 23.10 3.78
N ILE A 185 -1.76 23.37 3.83
CA ILE A 185 -2.45 24.33 2.97
C ILE A 185 -2.89 25.51 3.84
N CYS A 186 -2.49 26.71 3.44
CA CYS A 186 -3.01 27.96 3.96
C CYS A 186 -4.26 28.31 3.13
N LEU A 187 -5.44 28.33 3.76
CA LEU A 187 -6.69 28.61 3.05
C LEU A 187 -6.74 30.05 2.55
N PHE A 188 -6.14 30.99 3.26
CA PHE A 188 -5.99 32.38 2.85
C PHE A 188 -5.29 32.46 1.48
N ASP A 189 -4.11 31.86 1.35
CA ASP A 189 -3.34 31.84 0.10
C ASP A 189 -4.07 31.03 -1.00
N LEU A 190 -4.76 29.95 -0.61
CA LEU A 190 -5.54 29.14 -1.54
C LEU A 190 -6.69 29.95 -2.17
N PHE A 191 -7.36 30.81 -1.41
CA PHE A 191 -8.44 31.65 -1.91
C PHE A 191 -7.98 32.92 -2.64
N ASP A 192 -6.68 33.18 -2.74
CA ASP A 192 -6.16 34.17 -3.67
C ASP A 192 -6.18 33.66 -5.11
N VAL A 193 -6.09 32.35 -5.31
CA VAL A 193 -6.12 31.68 -6.63
C VAL A 193 -7.45 31.00 -6.93
N LEU A 194 -8.18 30.56 -5.89
CA LEU A 194 -9.50 29.94 -6.01
C LEU A 194 -10.61 30.91 -5.59
N PRO A 195 -11.82 30.78 -6.19
CA PRO A 195 -12.97 31.55 -5.72
C PRO A 195 -13.28 31.21 -4.27
N LEU A 196 -13.48 32.24 -3.45
CA LEU A 196 -13.88 32.07 -2.05
C LEU A 196 -15.23 31.37 -1.96
N SER A 197 -15.24 30.20 -1.34
CA SER A 197 -16.44 29.39 -1.17
C SER A 197 -16.42 28.66 0.17
N ARG A 198 -17.59 28.14 0.55
CA ARG A 198 -17.73 27.36 1.78
C ARG A 198 -17.48 25.88 1.56
N GLU A 199 -17.38 25.40 0.33
CA GLU A 199 -17.22 23.97 0.03
C GLU A 199 -15.91 23.76 -0.70
N LEU A 200 -15.06 22.91 -0.13
CA LEU A 200 -13.79 22.52 -0.72
C LEU A 200 -13.78 21.02 -0.92
N VAL A 201 -13.34 20.61 -2.10
CA VAL A 201 -13.20 19.21 -2.47
C VAL A 201 -11.73 18.92 -2.72
N PHE A 202 -11.19 17.98 -1.96
CA PHE A 202 -9.83 17.49 -2.10
C PHE A 202 -9.87 16.18 -2.85
N SER A 203 -9.08 16.05 -3.92
CA SER A 203 -9.01 14.81 -4.70
C SER A 203 -7.58 14.48 -5.07
N VAL A 204 -7.25 13.19 -5.01
CA VAL A 204 -5.99 12.63 -5.50
C VAL A 204 -6.30 11.51 -6.47
N GLU A 205 -5.58 11.47 -7.58
CA GLU A 205 -5.76 10.50 -8.64
C GLU A 205 -4.39 9.90 -8.97
N VAL A 206 -4.30 8.58 -8.90
CA VAL A 206 -3.08 7.81 -9.19
C VAL A 206 -3.47 6.58 -10.00
N ASP A 207 -2.97 6.50 -11.23
CA ASP A 207 -3.34 5.49 -12.22
C ASP A 207 -4.87 5.42 -12.42
N ASP A 208 -5.50 4.30 -12.06
CA ASP A 208 -6.94 4.05 -12.18
C ASP A 208 -7.71 4.30 -10.87
N ALA A 209 -7.04 4.76 -9.81
CA ALA A 209 -7.65 4.97 -8.50
C ALA A 209 -7.79 6.47 -8.17
N ARG A 210 -8.94 6.83 -7.61
CA ARG A 210 -9.26 8.20 -7.17
C ARG A 210 -9.81 8.16 -5.75
N ALA A 211 -9.31 9.06 -4.90
CA ALA A 211 -9.91 9.39 -3.62
C ALA A 211 -10.36 10.84 -3.63
N GLU A 212 -11.49 11.10 -2.97
CA GLU A 212 -12.08 12.42 -2.85
C GLU A 212 -12.63 12.61 -1.44
N GLU A 213 -12.39 13.78 -0.87
CA GLU A 213 -12.87 14.18 0.45
C GLU A 213 -13.39 15.62 0.39
N ALA A 214 -14.64 15.81 0.78
CA ALA A 214 -15.31 17.11 0.77
C ALA A 214 -15.42 17.67 2.19
N THR A 215 -15.11 18.96 2.34
CA THR A 215 -15.16 19.66 3.63
C THR A 215 -15.78 21.04 3.48
N THR A 216 -16.29 21.56 4.59
CA THR A 216 -16.97 22.85 4.65
C THR A 216 -16.15 23.88 5.42
N VAL A 217 -15.87 25.02 4.82
CA VAL A 217 -15.28 26.18 5.51
C VAL A 217 -16.34 26.84 6.39
N SER A 218 -16.00 27.07 7.66
CA SER A 218 -16.88 27.76 8.60
C SER A 218 -17.21 29.17 8.11
N ARG A 219 -18.42 29.65 8.45
CA ARG A 219 -18.87 30.99 8.09
C ARG A 219 -17.96 32.08 8.68
N GLN A 220 -17.49 31.88 9.90
CA GLN A 220 -16.58 32.82 10.57
C GLN A 220 -15.26 32.90 9.82
N LEU A 221 -14.62 31.77 9.50
CA LEU A 221 -13.36 31.76 8.76
C LEU A 221 -13.50 32.38 7.36
N THR A 222 -14.57 32.04 6.64
CA THR A 222 -14.85 32.63 5.32
C THR A 222 -14.97 34.16 5.40
N ALA A 223 -15.67 34.67 6.42
CA ALA A 223 -15.80 36.11 6.64
C ALA A 223 -14.45 36.76 7.01
N SER A 224 -13.65 36.11 7.85
CA SER A 224 -12.31 36.57 8.21
C SER A 224 -11.37 36.63 7.00
N ILE A 225 -11.34 35.60 6.16
CA ILE A 225 -10.54 35.56 4.92
C ILE A 225 -10.96 36.69 3.98
N TYR A 226 -12.26 36.88 3.76
CA TYR A 226 -12.77 37.97 2.92
C TYR A 226 -12.37 39.34 3.44
N GLN A 227 -12.45 39.58 4.75
CA GLN A 227 -12.04 40.84 5.37
C GLN A 227 -10.53 41.07 5.21
N ALA A 228 -9.73 40.04 5.43
CA ALA A 228 -8.28 40.10 5.28
C ALA A 228 -7.86 40.38 3.81
N GLN A 229 -8.46 39.69 2.84
CA GLN A 229 -8.24 39.96 1.41
C GLN A 229 -8.63 41.39 1.02
N LYS A 230 -9.74 41.91 1.56
CA LYS A 230 -10.15 43.31 1.35
C LYS A 230 -9.12 44.30 1.91
N ILE A 231 -8.53 44.01 3.07
CA ILE A 231 -7.46 44.83 3.64
C ILE A 231 -6.26 44.81 2.68
N LEU A 232 -5.75 43.63 2.31
CA LEU A 232 -4.58 43.52 1.42
C LEU A 232 -4.82 44.17 0.05
N ALA A 233 -6.01 44.03 -0.53
CA ALA A 233 -6.34 44.64 -1.82
C ALA A 233 -6.26 46.18 -1.81
N ARG A 234 -6.45 46.83 -0.65
CA ARG A 234 -6.24 48.28 -0.53
C ARG A 234 -4.76 48.66 -0.63
N HIS A 235 -3.87 47.82 -0.13
CA HIS A 235 -2.41 48.04 -0.11
C HIS A 235 -1.70 47.48 -1.35
N GLY A 236 -2.29 46.47 -2.02
CA GLY A 236 -1.69 45.68 -3.09
C GLY A 236 -1.83 46.20 -4.52
N ARG A 237 -2.30 47.44 -4.76
CA ARG A 237 -2.30 48.03 -6.11
C ARG A 237 -0.87 48.43 -6.51
N GLU A 238 -0.12 47.46 -7.03
CA GLU A 238 1.08 47.70 -7.83
C GLU A 238 0.67 48.30 -9.19
N GLY A 239 0.89 49.60 -9.38
CA GLY A 239 0.79 50.25 -10.69
C GLY A 239 -0.30 51.31 -10.87
N GLY A 240 -1.15 51.54 -9.87
CA GLY A 240 -1.97 52.77 -9.78
C GLY A 240 -1.27 53.80 -8.90
N GLU A 241 -1.58 55.09 -9.09
CA GLU A 241 -1.18 56.15 -8.15
C GLU A 241 -1.52 55.66 -6.74
N ARG A 242 -0.48 55.30 -5.96
CA ARG A 242 -0.65 54.93 -4.55
C ARG A 242 -1.25 56.15 -3.90
N GLU A 243 -2.55 56.13 -3.61
CA GLU A 243 -3.09 57.02 -2.59
C GLU A 243 -2.17 56.84 -1.37
N GLU A 244 -1.61 57.95 -0.86
CA GLU A 244 -0.77 57.89 0.33
C GLU A 244 -1.64 57.40 1.50
N ILE A 245 -1.69 56.09 1.72
CA ILE A 245 -2.39 55.51 2.85
C ILE A 245 -1.73 56.08 4.10
N GLY A 246 -2.54 56.71 4.95
CA GLY A 246 -2.07 57.33 6.17
C GLY A 246 -1.47 56.31 7.12
N VAL A 247 -0.41 56.69 7.83
CA VAL A 247 0.30 55.82 8.79
C VAL A 247 -0.64 55.20 9.83
N THR A 248 -1.64 55.96 10.28
CA THR A 248 -2.66 55.49 11.24
C THR A 248 -3.62 54.44 10.64
N GLU A 249 -3.97 54.58 9.35
CA GLU A 249 -4.82 53.58 8.67
C GLU A 249 -4.03 52.30 8.42
N ALA A 250 -2.77 52.41 8.00
CA ALA A 250 -1.85 51.30 7.89
C ALA A 250 -1.70 50.52 9.21
N ALA A 251 -1.46 51.22 10.33
CA ALA A 251 -1.38 50.58 11.65
C ALA A 251 -2.69 49.85 12.03
N ARG A 252 -3.84 50.47 11.77
CA ARG A 252 -5.16 49.85 12.02
C ARG A 252 -5.34 48.57 11.22
N ASP A 253 -4.94 48.59 9.95
CA ASP A 253 -5.09 47.46 9.04
C ASP A 253 -4.17 46.29 9.41
N ILE A 254 -2.93 46.57 9.83
CA ILE A 254 -2.00 45.56 10.37
C ILE A 254 -2.60 44.92 11.63
N LEU A 255 -3.06 45.74 12.58
CA LEU A 255 -3.69 45.24 13.81
C LEU A 255 -4.99 44.47 13.55
N ALA A 256 -5.77 44.88 12.55
CA ALA A 256 -6.98 44.16 12.15
C ALA A 256 -6.65 42.78 11.56
N LEU A 257 -5.60 42.66 10.73
CA LEU A 257 -5.15 41.36 10.21
C LEU A 257 -4.69 40.41 11.32
N SER A 258 -3.88 40.90 12.26
CA SER A 258 -3.47 40.13 13.45
C SER A 258 -4.69 39.75 14.30
N GLY A 259 -5.64 40.66 14.54
CA GLY A 259 -6.88 40.40 15.26
C GLY A 259 -7.80 39.38 14.60
N LEU A 260 -7.72 39.21 13.28
CA LEU A 260 -8.42 38.17 12.52
C LEU A 260 -7.70 36.81 12.53
N GLY A 261 -6.48 36.74 13.08
CA GLY A 261 -5.66 35.54 13.16
C GLY A 261 -4.70 35.32 11.99
N PHE A 262 -4.55 36.29 11.07
CA PHE A 262 -3.65 36.20 9.92
C PHE A 262 -2.31 36.89 10.19
N GLU A 263 -1.55 36.31 11.12
CA GLU A 263 -0.26 36.86 11.56
C GLU A 263 0.76 36.98 10.42
N HIS A 264 0.84 35.99 9.53
CA HIS A 264 1.78 36.03 8.42
C HIS A 264 1.46 37.15 7.42
N ALA A 265 0.18 37.33 7.09
CA ALA A 265 -0.28 38.42 6.22
C ALA A 265 -0.05 39.80 6.87
N SER A 266 -0.27 39.90 8.19
CA SER A 266 0.01 41.12 8.98
C SER A 266 1.49 41.52 8.90
N GLN A 267 2.40 40.58 9.15
CA GLN A 267 3.85 40.80 9.09
C GLN A 267 4.31 41.15 7.67
N SER A 268 3.81 40.45 6.66
CA SER A 268 4.12 40.72 5.25
C SER A 268 3.70 42.14 4.85
N LEU A 269 2.51 42.58 5.28
CA LEU A 269 2.02 43.93 5.04
C LEU A 269 2.88 44.98 5.76
N GLU A 270 3.23 44.75 7.02
CA GLU A 270 4.13 45.63 7.78
C GLU A 270 5.48 45.79 7.07
N GLU A 271 6.11 44.69 6.66
CA GLU A 271 7.38 44.72 5.92
C GLU A 271 7.26 45.49 4.61
N GLN A 272 6.20 45.25 3.84
CA GLN A 272 5.95 45.91 2.55
C GLN A 272 5.80 47.42 2.74
N LEU A 273 5.04 47.85 3.74
CA LEU A 273 4.84 49.26 4.08
C LEU A 273 6.13 49.91 4.57
N MET A 274 6.88 49.22 5.45
CA MET A 274 8.17 49.70 5.93
C MET A 274 9.15 49.92 4.79
N ARG A 275 9.25 49.01 3.82
CA ARG A 275 10.11 49.17 2.62
C ARG A 275 9.71 50.36 1.75
N GLY A 276 8.42 50.71 1.71
CA GLY A 276 7.88 51.81 0.91
C GLY A 276 7.87 53.19 1.56
N MET A 277 8.10 53.29 2.87
CA MET A 277 7.98 54.53 3.65
C MET A 277 9.32 55.22 3.94
N THR A 278 9.29 56.56 4.11
CA THR A 278 10.43 57.33 4.62
C THR A 278 10.74 56.99 6.09
N PRO A 279 11.99 57.15 6.58
CA PRO A 279 12.36 56.84 7.97
C PRO A 279 11.49 57.52 9.05
N ALA A 280 11.04 58.75 8.81
CA ALA A 280 10.15 59.46 9.73
C ALA A 280 8.76 58.82 9.82
N ARG A 281 8.19 58.39 8.68
CA ARG A 281 6.90 57.67 8.63
C ARG A 281 7.00 56.27 9.23
N GLN A 282 8.13 55.58 9.05
CA GLN A 282 8.40 54.31 9.70
C GLN A 282 8.37 54.43 11.23
N GLN A 283 9.02 55.46 11.80
CA GLN A 283 8.97 55.70 13.26
C GLN A 283 7.55 56.00 13.75
N GLN A 284 6.76 56.75 12.97
CA GLN A 284 5.34 57.00 13.29
C GLN A 284 4.51 55.72 13.25
N LEU A 285 4.76 54.82 12.29
CA LEU A 285 4.07 53.53 12.17
C LEU A 285 4.39 52.64 13.38
N MET A 286 5.67 52.52 13.72
CA MET A 286 6.12 51.77 14.89
C MET A 286 5.51 52.32 16.19
N GLY A 287 5.45 53.64 16.35
CA GLY A 287 4.77 54.27 17.49
C GLY A 287 3.28 53.92 17.54
N ALA A 288 2.59 53.99 16.40
CA ALA A 288 1.16 53.67 16.30
C ALA A 288 0.83 52.19 16.58
N LEU A 289 1.77 51.28 16.31
CA LEU A 289 1.62 49.85 16.62
C LEU A 289 1.87 49.52 18.11
N ILE A 290 2.72 50.29 18.79
CA ILE A 290 3.04 50.11 20.22
C ILE A 290 1.94 50.67 21.13
N GLU A 291 1.31 51.79 20.74
CA GLU A 291 0.21 52.43 21.49
C GLU A 291 -1.14 52.32 20.75
N PRO A 292 -1.72 51.11 20.61
CA PRO A 292 -2.97 50.91 19.89
C PRO A 292 -4.16 51.61 20.57
N ALA A 293 -4.04 51.93 21.86
CA ALA A 293 -5.07 52.63 22.64
C ALA A 293 -5.31 54.09 22.20
N GLU A 294 -4.38 54.71 21.47
CA GLU A 294 -4.59 56.05 20.89
C GLU A 294 -5.31 56.00 19.54
N LEU A 295 -5.25 54.86 18.83
CA LEU A 295 -5.94 54.67 17.55
C LEU A 295 -7.47 54.63 17.68
N ASP A 296 -7.98 54.09 18.79
CA ASP A 296 -9.42 54.04 19.13
C ASP A 296 -10.00 55.41 19.51
N ARG A 297 -9.16 56.43 19.76
CA ARG A 297 -9.63 57.78 20.11
C ARG A 297 -9.94 58.67 18.89
N ILE A 298 -9.63 58.23 17.66
CA ILE A 298 -9.71 59.05 16.43
C ILE A 298 -10.88 58.66 15.48
N ALA A 299 -11.65 57.59 15.71
CA ALA A 299 -12.92 57.34 14.97
C ALA A 299 -13.86 56.34 15.72
N PRO A 300 -15.16 56.25 15.38
CA PRO A 300 -16.25 56.13 16.34
C PRO A 300 -16.44 54.74 16.98
N SER A 301 -16.82 54.80 18.25
CA SER A 301 -17.54 53.87 19.14
C SER A 301 -17.70 52.38 18.72
N PRO A 302 -17.38 51.44 19.63
CA PRO A 302 -17.53 50.00 19.41
C PRO A 302 -19.00 49.58 19.49
N ALA A 303 -19.77 49.81 18.42
CA ALA A 303 -21.13 49.28 18.27
C ALA A 303 -21.17 47.94 17.51
N ALA A 304 -20.02 47.43 17.05
CA ALA A 304 -19.94 46.17 16.29
C ALA A 304 -19.56 44.94 17.15
N ALA A 305 -19.14 45.12 18.41
CA ALA A 305 -18.76 44.01 19.30
C ALA A 305 -19.91 43.48 20.17
N THR A 306 -21.04 44.19 20.25
CA THR A 306 -22.18 43.80 21.11
C THR A 306 -23.35 43.18 20.32
N ALA A 307 -23.16 42.81 19.05
CA ALA A 307 -24.21 42.18 18.25
C ALA A 307 -24.08 40.65 18.11
N VAL A 308 -23.15 40.03 18.84
CA VAL A 308 -22.96 38.56 18.85
C VAL A 308 -23.35 37.93 20.21
N ALA A 309 -23.70 38.74 21.22
CA ALA A 309 -24.13 38.26 22.53
C ALA A 309 -25.68 38.20 22.72
N GLU A 310 -26.47 38.84 21.86
CA GLU A 310 -27.95 38.88 21.96
C GLU A 310 -28.67 38.01 20.92
N ALA A 311 -28.10 36.85 20.57
CA ALA A 311 -28.78 35.83 19.77
C ALA A 311 -28.91 34.47 20.50
N SER A 312 -28.70 34.45 21.82
CA SER A 312 -29.12 33.37 22.70
C SER A 312 -30.41 33.79 23.37
N GLY A 313 -31.54 33.62 22.66
CA GLY A 313 -32.86 33.86 23.20
C GLY A 313 -33.11 32.94 24.39
N GLU A 314 -33.31 33.57 25.56
CA GLU A 314 -34.00 32.99 26.70
C GLU A 314 -35.40 32.56 26.26
N ILE A 315 -35.67 31.26 26.32
CA ILE A 315 -37.05 30.76 26.40
C ILE A 315 -37.38 30.67 27.88
N GLU A 316 -38.11 31.68 28.34
CA GLU A 316 -38.78 31.71 29.63
C GLU A 316 -39.89 30.63 29.62
N VAL A 317 -39.76 29.61 30.47
CA VAL A 317 -40.86 28.69 30.81
C VAL A 317 -41.00 28.67 32.33
N GLU A 318 -42.18 29.09 32.78
CA GLU A 318 -42.61 29.14 34.18
C GLU A 318 -42.55 27.79 34.92
N PRO A 319 -42.45 27.80 36.27
CA PRO A 319 -42.24 26.61 37.07
C PRO A 319 -43.56 25.95 37.46
N GLY A 320 -43.68 24.64 37.21
CA GLY A 320 -44.82 23.88 37.70
C GLY A 320 -44.70 22.38 37.52
N SER A 321 -44.71 21.67 38.66
CA SER A 321 -45.17 20.28 38.83
C SER A 321 -44.13 19.14 38.74
N ALA A 322 -43.71 18.74 39.94
CA ALA A 322 -43.41 17.39 40.45
C ALA A 322 -43.31 16.20 39.45
N VAL A 323 -42.18 15.50 39.53
CA VAL A 323 -42.02 14.09 39.13
C VAL A 323 -41.96 13.23 40.40
N PRO A 324 -42.71 12.10 40.48
CA PRO A 324 -42.28 10.97 41.27
C PRO A 324 -41.68 9.87 40.39
N ALA A 325 -40.72 9.17 40.99
CA ALA A 325 -40.01 8.02 40.48
C ALA A 325 -40.91 6.83 40.09
N ALA A 326 -40.43 5.98 39.18
CA ALA A 326 -40.05 4.59 39.47
C ALA A 326 -40.08 3.69 38.21
N SER A 327 -39.18 2.69 38.20
CA SER A 327 -39.33 1.31 37.66
C SER A 327 -39.53 1.14 36.16
N GLU A 328 -39.03 0.13 35.43
CA GLU A 328 -38.16 -1.04 35.59
C GLU A 328 -37.96 -1.61 34.14
N PRO A 329 -37.14 -2.65 33.90
CA PRO A 329 -36.50 -2.93 32.60
C PRO A 329 -37.08 -4.10 31.76
N VAL A 330 -36.79 -4.08 30.42
CA VAL A 330 -36.56 -5.23 29.47
C VAL A 330 -37.78 -6.16 29.20
N PRO A 331 -38.03 -6.79 28.01
CA PRO A 331 -37.13 -7.52 27.09
C PRO A 331 -37.27 -7.22 25.58
N GLU A 332 -36.21 -7.34 24.78
CA GLU A 332 -35.75 -8.55 24.05
C GLU A 332 -36.82 -9.18 23.11
N ARG A 333 -36.64 -9.01 21.78
CA ARG A 333 -37.12 -9.97 20.76
C ARG A 333 -36.51 -9.72 19.37
N THR A 334 -35.69 -10.68 18.93
CA THR A 334 -35.71 -11.41 17.63
C THR A 334 -35.88 -10.62 16.33
N GLY A 335 -34.87 -10.68 15.44
CA GLY A 335 -35.07 -10.56 13.98
C GLY A 335 -35.47 -11.91 13.35
N PRO A 336 -35.25 -12.15 12.05
CA PRO A 336 -35.43 -11.28 10.87
C PRO A 336 -36.51 -11.86 9.93
N GLU A 337 -37.14 -11.03 9.08
CA GLU A 337 -38.02 -11.52 8.00
C GLU A 337 -37.39 -11.20 6.65
N ALA A 338 -36.98 -12.26 5.95
CA ALA A 338 -36.57 -12.25 4.56
C ALA A 338 -37.82 -12.17 3.68
N VAL A 339 -37.80 -11.29 2.68
CA VAL A 339 -38.80 -11.27 1.61
C VAL A 339 -38.07 -11.47 0.28
N ASP A 340 -38.32 -12.64 -0.29
CA ASP A 340 -38.03 -13.01 -1.67
C ASP A 340 -38.77 -12.09 -2.66
N ALA A 341 -38.07 -11.65 -3.69
CA ALA A 341 -38.68 -11.15 -4.92
C ALA A 341 -37.86 -11.65 -6.11
N GLU A 342 -38.19 -12.87 -6.55
CA GLU A 342 -37.95 -13.34 -7.92
C GLU A 342 -39.04 -12.81 -8.87
N GLN A 343 -38.70 -12.82 -10.16
CA GLN A 343 -39.50 -12.55 -11.38
C GLN A 343 -39.46 -11.08 -11.86
N GLY A 344 -39.03 -10.78 -13.08
CA GLY A 344 -38.61 -11.62 -14.19
C GLY A 344 -38.36 -10.81 -15.47
N LEU A 345 -37.57 -11.42 -16.36
CA LEU A 345 -37.69 -11.43 -17.83
C LEU A 345 -37.91 -10.09 -18.57
N GLY A 346 -36.90 -9.74 -19.37
CA GLY A 346 -36.98 -8.71 -20.41
C GLY A 346 -35.87 -8.94 -21.45
N GLU A 347 -36.09 -9.91 -22.31
CA GLU A 347 -35.34 -10.29 -23.50
C GLU A 347 -35.60 -9.25 -24.61
N GLU A 348 -34.57 -8.61 -25.19
CA GLU A 348 -34.61 -8.18 -26.59
C GLU A 348 -33.21 -8.18 -27.22
N ALA A 349 -33.21 -8.77 -28.42
CA ALA A 349 -32.10 -8.97 -29.32
C ALA A 349 -31.81 -7.71 -30.16
N GLY A 350 -30.62 -7.65 -30.77
CA GLY A 350 -30.50 -7.00 -32.07
C GLY A 350 -29.14 -6.41 -32.44
N ALA A 351 -28.59 -6.99 -33.51
CA ALA A 351 -27.86 -6.34 -34.61
C ALA A 351 -26.32 -6.26 -34.53
N SER A 352 -25.74 -7.23 -35.23
CA SER A 352 -24.49 -7.21 -35.99
C SER A 352 -24.37 -6.04 -36.98
N ALA A 353 -23.14 -5.54 -37.15
CA ALA A 353 -22.52 -5.09 -38.42
C ALA A 353 -21.00 -4.88 -38.13
N GLU A 354 -20.10 -5.77 -38.53
CA GLU A 354 -19.34 -5.73 -39.80
C GLU A 354 -18.92 -4.32 -40.27
N ALA A 355 -17.62 -4.01 -40.21
CA ALA A 355 -16.74 -3.99 -41.40
C ALA A 355 -15.42 -3.18 -41.21
N SER A 356 -14.35 -3.77 -41.74
CA SER A 356 -13.08 -3.18 -42.20
C SER A 356 -12.06 -2.77 -41.14
N GLY A 357 -10.76 -3.06 -41.25
CA GLY A 357 -9.95 -3.65 -42.31
C GLY A 357 -8.48 -3.31 -42.00
N GLY A 358 -7.52 -4.15 -42.40
CA GLY A 358 -6.10 -3.79 -42.34
C GLY A 358 -5.15 -4.92 -41.99
N THR A 359 -4.87 -5.79 -42.95
CA THR A 359 -3.76 -6.76 -42.97
C THR A 359 -2.47 -6.12 -43.48
N ALA A 360 -1.34 -6.61 -42.93
CA ALA A 360 0.04 -6.58 -43.44
C ALA A 360 0.74 -5.19 -43.43
N ASP A 361 2.04 -5.05 -43.20
CA ASP A 361 3.18 -5.92 -43.50
C ASP A 361 4.44 -5.41 -42.75
N SER A 362 5.50 -6.22 -42.80
CA SER A 362 6.93 -5.87 -42.74
C SER A 362 7.70 -6.20 -41.45
N THR A 363 8.27 -7.41 -41.44
CA THR A 363 9.72 -7.66 -41.30
C THR A 363 10.58 -6.60 -40.61
N LEU A 364 11.13 -6.95 -39.44
CA LEU A 364 12.58 -7.09 -39.17
C LEU A 364 12.83 -7.87 -37.87
#